data_AF-A0A2D7Z7V3-F1
#
_entry.id   AF-A0A2D7Z7V3-F1
#
_cell.length_a   1.000
_cell.length_b   1.000
_cell.length_c   1.000
_cell.angle_alpha   90.00
_cell.angle_beta   90.00
_cell.angle_gamma   90.00
#
_symmetry.space_group_name_H-M   'P 1'
#
loop_
_entity.id
_entity.type
_entity.pdbx_description
1 polymer ?
#
loop_
_entity_poly.entity_id
_entity_poly.type
_entity_poly.pdbx_seq_one_letter_code
_entity_poly.pdbx_strand_id
1 'polypeptide(L)'
;MRAINLPRGIILTEQIGGAEVLEHSIRDRIREGWTGIIRGRRDNRETRVEGHVSLLKGGPVLAHYSEGDLRGMDALDALRALFEDPLTRVTFHAEIDIEALIDIWPEARLERL
;
A
#
# COMPACT_ATOMS: atom_id res chain seq x y z
N MET A 1 17.00 -6.06 -9.03
CA MET A 1 15.92 -5.50 -8.19
C MET A 1 16.32 -5.61 -6.72
N ARG A 2 16.46 -4.50 -5.99
CA ARG A 2 16.59 -4.53 -4.53
C ARG A 2 15.18 -4.74 -3.96
N ALA A 3 14.99 -5.80 -3.17
CA ALA A 3 13.76 -5.96 -2.40
C ALA A 3 13.63 -4.77 -1.43
N ILE A 4 12.54 -4.02 -1.53
CA ILE A 4 12.22 -2.95 -0.58
C ILE A 4 11.89 -3.64 0.75
N ASN A 5 12.82 -3.59 1.69
CA ASN A 5 12.57 -4.00 3.07
C ASN A 5 11.82 -2.85 3.75
N LEU A 6 10.49 -2.91 3.69
CA LEU A 6 9.64 -2.08 4.55
C LEU A 6 9.98 -2.38 6.03
N PRO A 7 9.87 -1.39 6.94
CA PRO A 7 9.93 -1.65 8.37
C PRO A 7 8.97 -2.78 8.73
N ARG A 8 9.40 -3.71 9.58
CA ARG A 8 8.54 -4.82 10.05
C ARG A 8 7.47 -4.26 10.99
N GLY A 9 6.38 -3.72 10.43
CA GLY A 9 5.16 -3.46 11.19
C GLY A 9 4.48 -4.75 11.63
N ILE A 10 3.51 -4.63 12.53
CA ILE A 10 2.65 -5.76 12.92
C ILE A 10 1.60 -5.96 11.83
N ILE A 11 1.49 -7.17 11.30
CA ILE A 11 0.39 -7.52 10.39
C ILE A 11 -0.89 -7.66 11.23
N LEU A 12 -1.82 -6.72 11.05
CA LEU A 12 -3.10 -6.74 11.75
C LEU A 12 -4.12 -7.66 11.07
N THR A 13 -4.04 -7.75 9.74
CA THR A 13 -5.02 -8.51 8.95
C THR A 13 -4.40 -8.91 7.62
N GLU A 14 -4.66 -10.15 7.20
CA GLU A 14 -4.41 -10.65 5.84
C GLU A 14 -5.77 -10.98 5.22
N GLN A 15 -5.99 -10.49 4.01
CA GLN A 15 -7.21 -10.78 3.23
C GLN A 15 -6.82 -11.20 1.81
N ILE A 16 -7.59 -12.12 1.24
CA ILE A 16 -7.62 -12.38 -0.20
C ILE A 16 -8.87 -11.63 -0.67
N GLY A 17 -8.67 -10.52 -1.39
CA GLY A 17 -9.75 -9.56 -1.58
C GLY A 17 -10.21 -9.44 -3.02
N GLY A 18 -11.49 -9.08 -3.20
CA GLY A 18 -12.04 -8.44 -4.39
C GLY A 18 -12.45 -7.00 -4.06
N ALA A 19 -12.61 -6.16 -5.09
CA ALA A 19 -12.73 -4.70 -4.98
C ALA A 19 -13.61 -4.18 -3.82
N GLU A 20 -14.83 -4.71 -3.63
CA GLU A 20 -15.78 -4.18 -2.65
C GLU A 20 -15.35 -4.36 -1.18
N VAL A 21 -14.80 -5.53 -0.82
CA VAL A 21 -14.40 -5.84 0.58
C VAL A 21 -13.16 -5.02 0.96
N LEU A 22 -12.26 -4.83 -0.01
CA LEU A 22 -11.06 -4.02 0.16
C LEU A 22 -11.41 -2.54 0.25
N GLU A 23 -12.31 -2.05 -0.59
CA GLU A 23 -12.78 -0.67 -0.52
C GLU A 23 -13.38 -0.36 0.85
N HIS A 24 -14.23 -1.24 1.39
CA HIS A 24 -14.81 -1.06 2.72
C HIS A 24 -13.72 -1.03 3.81
N SER A 25 -12.82 -2.02 3.80
CA SER A 25 -11.74 -2.14 4.79
C SER A 25 -10.78 -0.94 4.78
N ILE A 26 -10.50 -0.38 3.61
CA ILE A 26 -9.66 0.81 3.43
C ILE A 26 -10.42 2.05 3.91
N ARG A 27 -11.69 2.18 3.53
CA ARG A 27 -12.54 3.33 3.91
C ARG A 27 -12.73 3.43 5.42
N ASP A 28 -12.94 2.30 6.11
CA ASP A 28 -13.06 2.27 7.57
C ASP A 28 -11.79 2.77 8.24
N ARG A 29 -10.62 2.31 7.79
CA ARG A 29 -9.32 2.76 8.31
C ARG A 29 -9.06 4.24 8.07
N ILE A 30 -9.43 4.76 6.90
CA ILE A 30 -9.37 6.19 6.60
C ILE A 30 -10.25 6.96 7.59
N ARG A 31 -11.50 6.51 7.78
CA ARG A 31 -12.46 7.13 8.70
C ARG A 31 -11.99 7.11 10.16
N GLU A 32 -11.33 6.03 10.58
CA GLU A 32 -10.77 5.87 11.93
C GLU A 32 -9.47 6.64 12.15
N GLY A 33 -8.92 7.31 11.13
CA GLY A 33 -7.66 8.01 11.23
C GLY A 33 -6.47 7.06 11.42
N TRP A 34 -6.53 5.87 10.84
CA TRP A 34 -5.49 4.85 11.00
C TRP A 34 -4.16 5.27 10.36
N THR A 35 -3.06 4.85 10.98
CA THR A 35 -1.69 5.07 10.49
C THR A 35 -1.02 3.72 10.26
N GLY A 36 -0.47 3.52 9.07
CA GLY A 36 0.13 2.25 8.69
C GLY A 36 0.33 2.09 7.19
N ILE A 37 0.62 0.86 6.77
CA ILE A 37 0.83 0.51 5.36
C ILE A 37 -0.19 -0.53 4.92
N ILE A 38 -0.84 -0.27 3.80
CA ILE A 38 -1.66 -1.23 3.07
C ILE A 38 -0.80 -1.78 1.94
N ARG A 39 -0.53 -3.09 1.94
CA ARG A 39 0.30 -3.74 0.92
C ARG A 39 -0.50 -4.77 0.15
N GLY A 40 -0.51 -4.65 -1.16
CA GLY A 40 -1.00 -5.65 -2.10
C GLY A 40 0.17 -6.46 -2.64
N ARG A 41 0.00 -7.78 -2.71
CA ARG A 41 0.93 -8.70 -3.35
C ARG A 41 0.16 -9.69 -4.20
N ARG A 42 0.60 -9.85 -5.44
CA ARG A 42 0.13 -10.87 -6.37
C ARG A 42 1.34 -11.62 -6.89
N ASP A 43 1.40 -12.91 -6.55
CA ASP A 43 2.38 -13.82 -7.13
C ASP A 43 1.73 -14.48 -8.34
N ASN A 44 2.20 -14.15 -9.55
CA ASN A 44 1.90 -14.98 -10.72
C ASN A 44 3.11 -15.89 -11.01
N ARG A 45 2.93 -16.90 -11.88
CA ARG A 45 3.95 -17.94 -12.11
C ARG A 45 5.29 -17.41 -12.65
N GLU A 46 5.32 -16.18 -13.18
CA GLU A 46 6.48 -15.60 -13.87
C GLU A 46 6.99 -14.31 -13.21
N THR A 47 6.13 -13.56 -12.55
CA THR A 47 6.42 -12.27 -11.90
C THR A 47 5.68 -12.11 -10.59
N ARG A 48 6.39 -11.54 -9.61
CA ARG A 48 5.82 -11.07 -8.35
C ARG A 48 5.56 -9.58 -8.48
N VAL A 49 4.29 -9.21 -8.42
CA VAL A 49 3.84 -7.83 -8.43
C VAL A 49 3.46 -7.43 -7.01
N GLU A 50 3.98 -6.30 -6.57
CA GLU A 50 3.68 -5.72 -5.27
C GLU A 50 3.45 -4.23 -5.36
N GLY A 51 2.61 -3.72 -4.48
CA GLY A 51 2.40 -2.30 -4.31
C GLY A 51 1.95 -1.99 -2.89
N HIS A 52 2.14 -0.76 -2.46
CA HIS A 52 1.69 -0.31 -1.17
C HIS A 52 1.28 1.16 -1.14
N VAL A 53 0.35 1.47 -0.25
CA VAL A 53 -0.05 2.81 0.13
C VAL A 53 0.17 2.97 1.62
N SER A 54 0.85 4.04 2.02
CA SER A 54 0.99 4.41 3.43
C SER A 54 -0.07 5.43 3.81
N LEU A 55 -0.71 5.23 4.95
CA LEU A 55 -1.67 6.15 5.55
C LEU A 55 -1.05 6.79 6.79
N LEU A 56 -1.22 8.10 6.94
CA LEU A 56 -0.92 8.87 8.15
C LEU A 56 -2.19 9.57 8.62
N LYS A 57 -2.67 9.19 9.81
CA LYS A 57 -3.92 9.73 10.38
C LYS A 57 -5.11 9.62 9.41
N GLY A 58 -5.20 8.50 8.70
CA GLY A 58 -6.23 8.23 7.69
C GLY A 58 -5.98 8.86 6.32
N GLY A 59 -5.01 9.77 6.17
CA GLY A 59 -4.66 10.37 4.88
C GLY A 59 -3.58 9.57 4.14
N PRO A 60 -3.74 9.27 2.85
CA PRO A 60 -2.67 8.64 2.07
C PRO A 60 -1.50 9.63 1.88
N VAL A 61 -0.28 9.15 2.14
CA VAL A 61 0.94 9.99 2.13
C VAL A 61 2.07 9.44 1.26
N LEU A 62 2.11 8.12 1.03
CA LEU A 62 3.10 7.49 0.16
C LEU A 62 2.42 6.44 -0.70
N ALA A 63 2.87 6.29 -1.94
CA ALA A 63 2.44 5.24 -2.85
C ALA A 63 3.63 4.70 -3.65
N HIS A 64 3.69 3.38 -3.79
CA HIS A 64 4.72 2.70 -4.57
C HIS A 64 4.14 1.44 -5.22
N TYR A 65 4.51 1.20 -6.47
CA TYR A 65 4.18 0.01 -7.22
C TYR A 65 5.43 -0.54 -7.90
N SER A 66 5.74 -1.81 -7.65
CA SER A 66 7.03 -2.41 -7.98
C SER A 66 7.28 -2.63 -9.48
N GLU A 67 6.23 -2.91 -10.26
CA GLU A 67 6.35 -3.10 -11.69
C GLU A 67 6.42 -1.73 -12.37
N GLY A 68 7.49 -1.50 -13.15
CA GLY A 68 7.81 -0.17 -13.67
C GLY A 68 8.37 0.81 -12.62
N ASP A 69 8.49 0.39 -11.35
CA ASP A 69 8.98 1.21 -10.22
C ASP A 69 8.26 2.56 -10.09
N LEU A 70 6.93 2.53 -10.21
CA LEU A 70 6.07 3.71 -10.14
C LEU A 70 5.95 4.19 -8.69
N ARG A 71 5.93 5.51 -8.50
CA ARG A 71 5.95 6.16 -7.19
C ARG A 71 5.01 7.35 -7.14
N GLY A 72 4.53 7.72 -5.95
CA GLY A 72 3.66 8.87 -5.75
C GLY A 72 2.38 8.76 -6.60
N MET A 73 2.03 9.84 -7.28
CA MET A 73 0.81 9.92 -8.09
C MET A 73 0.79 8.89 -9.24
N ASP A 74 1.94 8.61 -9.86
CA ASP A 74 2.06 7.67 -10.98
C ASP A 74 1.76 6.22 -10.58
N ALA A 75 1.86 5.91 -9.27
CA ALA A 75 1.56 4.57 -8.76
C ALA A 75 0.07 4.32 -8.53
N LEU A 76 -0.78 5.35 -8.43
CA LEU A 76 -2.14 5.21 -7.92
C LEU A 76 -3.05 4.35 -8.79
N ASP A 77 -3.01 4.54 -10.12
CA ASP A 77 -3.84 3.75 -11.04
C ASP A 77 -3.43 2.28 -11.05
N ALA A 78 -2.12 2.01 -11.03
CA ALA A 78 -1.58 0.66 -10.96
C ALA A 78 -1.90 -0.02 -9.62
N LEU A 79 -1.84 0.73 -8.52
CA LEU A 79 -2.22 0.24 -7.19
C LEU A 79 -3.71 -0.07 -7.13
N ARG A 80 -4.56 0.78 -7.70
CA ARG A 80 -5.98 0.53 -7.77
C ARG A 80 -6.26 -0.78 -8.52
N ALA A 81 -5.68 -0.96 -9.71
CA ALA A 81 -5.83 -2.20 -10.47
C ALA A 81 -5.30 -3.42 -9.70
N LEU A 82 -4.18 -3.29 -8.98
CA LEU A 82 -3.65 -4.35 -8.13
C LEU A 82 -4.62 -4.72 -7.01
N PHE A 83 -5.18 -3.75 -6.30
CA PHE A 83 -6.11 -4.00 -5.20
C PHE A 83 -7.49 -4.47 -5.67
N GLU A 84 -7.92 -4.16 -6.90
CA GLU A 84 -9.18 -4.65 -7.46
C GLU A 84 -9.09 -6.12 -7.93
N ASP A 85 -7.89 -6.65 -8.14
CA ASP A 85 -7.66 -8.04 -8.58
C ASP A 85 -8.03 -9.06 -7.48
N PRO A 86 -8.96 -10.01 -7.74
CA PRO A 86 -9.39 -11.04 -6.79
C PRO A 86 -8.29 -11.96 -6.24
N LEU A 87 -7.15 -12.05 -6.93
CA LEU A 87 -6.00 -12.87 -6.56
C LEU A 87 -4.97 -12.10 -5.73
N THR A 88 -5.18 -10.80 -5.53
CA THR A 88 -4.28 -9.99 -4.72
C THR A 88 -4.48 -10.29 -3.25
N ARG A 89 -3.38 -10.66 -2.61
CA ARG A 89 -3.28 -10.75 -1.17
C ARG A 89 -3.00 -9.36 -0.61
N VAL A 90 -3.87 -8.90 0.26
CA VAL A 90 -3.75 -7.60 0.92
C VAL A 90 -3.39 -7.81 2.38
N THR A 91 -2.41 -7.04 2.84
CA THR A 91 -1.95 -7.05 4.24
C THR A 91 -1.95 -5.62 4.78
N PHE A 92 -2.38 -5.48 6.02
CA PHE A 92 -2.40 -4.20 6.73
C PHE A 92 -1.33 -4.24 7.82
N HIS A 93 -0.38 -3.31 7.76
CA HIS A 93 0.74 -3.22 8.68
C HIS A 93 0.58 -1.98 9.54
N ALA A 94 0.59 -2.12 10.86
CA ALA A 94 0.54 -1.02 11.81
C ALA A 94 1.85 -0.89 12.60
N GLU A 95 1.92 0.12 13.47
CA GLU A 95 3.10 0.44 14.28
C GLU A 95 4.33 0.76 13.43
N ILE A 96 4.11 1.42 12.29
CA ILE A 96 5.16 1.88 11.40
C ILE A 96 5.33 3.39 11.57
N ASP A 97 6.58 3.83 11.71
CA ASP A 97 6.94 5.24 11.67
C ASP A 97 6.81 5.77 10.23
N ILE A 98 5.60 6.21 9.88
CA ILE A 98 5.29 6.71 8.53
C ILE A 98 5.99 8.06 8.27
N GLU A 99 6.21 8.88 9.30
CA GLU A 99 6.90 10.16 9.14
C GLU A 99 8.36 9.95 8.72
N ALA A 100 9.06 9.01 9.36
CA ALA A 100 10.41 8.62 8.94
C ALA A 100 10.43 8.05 7.51
N LEU A 101 9.40 7.29 7.10
CA LEU A 101 9.32 6.76 5.73
C LEU A 101 9.16 7.86 4.68
N ILE A 102 8.42 8.93 4.98
CA ILE A 102 8.27 10.07 4.08
C ILE A 102 9.62 10.74 3.82
N ASP A 103 10.45 10.88 4.86
CA ASP A 103 11.78 11.47 4.74
C ASP A 103 12.76 10.59 3.96
N ILE A 104 12.60 9.25 4.04
CA ILE A 104 13.45 8.28 3.34
C ILE A 104 13.06 8.15 1.86
N TRP A 105 11.78 8.27 1.52
CA TRP A 105 11.25 8.11 0.16
C TRP A 105 10.42 9.32 -0.29
N PRO A 106 11.05 10.51 -0.41
CA PRO A 106 10.34 11.73 -0.81
C PRO A 106 9.68 11.61 -2.19
N GLU A 107 10.25 10.82 -3.10
CA GLU A 107 9.72 10.58 -4.43
C GLU A 107 8.47 9.68 -4.47
N ALA A 108 8.19 8.95 -3.39
CA ALA A 108 6.96 8.18 -3.25
C ALA A 108 5.81 8.98 -2.64
N ARG A 109 6.09 10.24 -2.26
CA ARG A 109 5.14 11.08 -1.55
C ARG A 109 3.95 11.43 -2.44
N LEU A 110 2.76 11.35 -1.85
CA LEU A 110 1.54 11.91 -2.41
C LEU A 110 1.48 13.37 -1.98
N GLU A 111 1.70 14.28 -2.91
CA GLU A 111 1.37 15.69 -2.69
C GLU A 111 -0.14 15.79 -2.46
N ARG A 112 -0.60 16.68 -1.57
CA ARG A 112 -2.04 16.88 -1.32
C ARG A 112 -2.70 17.21 -2.66
N LEU A 113 -3.58 16.30 -3.11
CA LEU A 113 -4.64 16.62 -4.08
C LEU A 113 -5.51 17.77 -3.57
#